data_AF-A0A967HET8-F1
#
_entry.id   AF-A0A967HET8-F1
#
_cell.length_a   1.000
_cell.length_b   1.000
_cell.length_c   1.000
_cell.angle_alpha   90.00
_cell.angle_beta   90.00
_cell.angle_gamma   90.00
#
_symmetry.space_group_name_H-M   'P 1'
#
loop_
_entity.id
_entity.type
_entity.pdbx_description
1 polymer ?
#
loop_
_entity_poly.entity_id
_entity_poly.type
_entity_poly.pdbx_seq_one_letter_code
_entity_poly.pdbx_strand_id
1 'polypeptide(L)' 'TVARGEPAGTYIAAAGEPLSARRHWMAVQKGLRGSLVVDDGAVRAIRRRASLLPSGIVGVRGHFRRGDLVSVVA' A
#
# COMPACT_ATOMS: atom_id res chain seq x y z
N THR A 1 26.87 -17.86 15.85
CA THR A 1 26.23 -18.80 14.92
C THR A 1 25.70 -18.02 13.73
N VAL A 2 24.47 -17.45 13.73
CA VAL A 2 23.96 -16.64 12.59
C VAL A 2 24.76 -15.35 12.35
N ALA A 3 25.12 -14.61 13.41
CA ALA A 3 25.92 -13.38 13.29
C ALA A 3 27.33 -13.59 12.70
N ARG A 4 27.82 -14.84 12.67
CA ARG A 4 29.09 -15.23 12.03
C ARG A 4 28.91 -15.70 10.58
N GLY A 5 27.70 -15.59 10.03
CA GLY A 5 27.37 -16.06 8.68
C GLY A 5 27.10 -17.56 8.59
N GLU A 6 27.04 -18.27 9.71
CA GLU A 6 26.72 -19.71 9.70
C GLU A 6 25.21 -19.88 9.39
N PRO A 7 24.85 -20.74 8.41
CA PRO A 7 23.46 -20.92 8.02
C PRO A 7 22.65 -21.57 9.15
N ALA A 8 21.59 -20.89 9.61
CA ALA A 8 20.59 -21.45 10.50
C ALA A 8 19.20 -20.88 10.17
N GLY A 9 18.22 -21.77 10.04
CA GLY A 9 16.84 -21.39 9.69
C GLY A 9 16.66 -21.00 8.22
N THR A 10 15.65 -20.17 7.94
CA THR A 10 15.32 -19.71 6.58
C THR A 10 15.70 -18.23 6.44
N TYR A 11 16.57 -17.93 5.48
CA TYR A 11 16.91 -16.55 5.13
C TYR A 11 15.92 -16.02 4.09
N ILE A 12 15.19 -14.96 4.44
CA ILE A 12 14.35 -14.22 3.50
C ILE A 12 15.17 -13.03 3.00
N ALA A 13 15.74 -13.18 1.79
CA ALA A 13 16.49 -12.11 1.16
C ALA A 13 15.59 -10.89 0.88
N ALA A 14 16.13 -9.69 1.03
CA ALA A 14 15.42 -8.48 0.66
C ALA A 14 15.05 -8.51 -0.84
N ALA A 15 13.77 -8.28 -1.14
CA ALA A 15 13.28 -8.23 -2.51
C ALA A 15 13.66 -6.89 -3.15
N GLY A 16 14.85 -6.82 -3.75
CA GLY A 16 15.31 -5.67 -4.52
C GLY A 16 15.45 -4.39 -3.67
N GLU A 17 15.03 -3.27 -4.25
CA GLU A 17 15.24 -1.95 -3.65
C GLU A 17 14.26 -1.70 -2.49
N PRO A 18 14.74 -1.17 -1.34
CA PRO A 18 13.88 -0.94 -0.18
C PRO A 18 12.69 -0.05 -0.51
N LEU A 19 11.54 -0.36 0.08
CA LEU A 19 10.41 0.56 0.07
C LEU A 19 10.84 1.89 0.68
N SER A 20 10.45 3.00 0.05
CA SER A 20 10.65 4.31 0.64
C SER A 20 9.99 4.36 2.03
N ALA A 21 10.58 5.11 2.97
CA ALA A 21 10.08 5.20 4.34
C ALA A 21 8.57 5.49 4.42
N ARG A 22 8.06 6.34 3.52
CA ARG A 22 6.63 6.62 3.39
C ARG A 22 5.80 5.39 3.02
N ARG A 23 6.22 4.62 2.01
CA ARG A 23 5.50 3.41 1.58
C ARG A 23 5.58 2.32 2.64
N HIS A 24 6.74 2.18 3.28
CA HIS A 24 6.91 1.27 4.39
C HIS A 24 5.95 1.64 5.54
N TRP A 25 5.93 2.90 5.96
CA TRP A 25 5.01 3.41 6.98
C TRP A 25 3.55 3.11 6.62
N MET A 26 3.12 3.42 5.40
CA MET A 26 1.76 3.10 4.94
C MET A 26 1.43 1.61 4.98
N ALA A 27 2.40 0.73 4.72
CA ALA A 27 2.19 -0.72 4.70
C ALA A 27 2.09 -1.34 6.10
N VAL A 28 2.81 -0.78 7.09
CA VAL A 28 2.82 -1.29 8.46
C VAL A 28 1.76 -0.63 9.36
N GLN A 29 1.17 0.48 8.93
CA GLN A 29 0.24 1.22 9.76
C GLN A 29 -1.10 0.51 9.91
N LYS A 30 -1.49 0.27 11.16
CA LYS A 30 -2.80 -0.28 11.52
C LYS A 30 -3.87 0.80 11.44
N GLY A 31 -5.06 0.44 10.93
CA GLY A 31 -6.26 1.27 11.02
C GLY A 31 -6.67 1.94 9.71
N LEU A 32 -6.95 1.14 8.67
CA LEU A 32 -7.70 1.64 7.51
C LEU A 32 -9.09 2.10 7.99
N ARG A 33 -9.42 3.37 7.75
CA ARG A 33 -10.68 3.99 8.24
C ARG A 33 -11.85 3.78 7.26
N GLY A 34 -11.58 3.28 6.07
CA GLY A 34 -12.56 3.00 5.04
C GLY A 34 -11.91 2.63 3.71
N SER A 35 -12.72 2.61 2.65
CA SER A 35 -12.27 2.26 1.31
C SER A 35 -12.92 3.11 0.22
N LEU A 36 -12.16 3.40 -0.83
CA LEU A 36 -12.64 3.96 -2.09
C LEU A 36 -12.74 2.84 -3.13
N VAL A 37 -13.90 2.71 -3.76
CA VAL A 37 -14.12 1.82 -4.92
C VAL A 37 -13.82 2.62 -6.18
N VAL A 38 -12.99 2.09 -7.08
CA VAL A 38 -12.52 2.80 -8.28
C VAL A 38 -12.82 2.05 -9.58
N ASP A 39 -12.98 2.80 -10.67
CA ASP A 39 -13.17 2.23 -12.00
C ASP A 39 -11.86 1.67 -12.62
N ASP A 40 -12.00 0.96 -13.73
CA ASP A 40 -10.87 0.38 -14.46
C ASP A 40 -9.86 1.43 -14.97
N GLY A 41 -10.33 2.64 -15.27
CA GLY A 41 -9.48 3.75 -15.70
C GLY A 41 -8.52 4.18 -14.60
N ALA A 42 -9.04 4.36 -13.39
CA ALA A 42 -8.28 4.65 -12.19
C ALA A 42 -7.33 3.50 -11.82
N VAL A 43 -7.76 2.23 -11.95
CA VAL A 43 -6.88 1.07 -11.73
C VAL A 43 -5.66 1.14 -12.67
N ARG A 44 -5.89 1.36 -13.97
CA ARG A 44 -4.81 1.48 -14.96
C ARG A 44 -3.87 2.65 -14.65
N ALA A 45 -4.43 3.81 -14.26
CA ALA A 45 -3.65 5.00 -13.93
C ALA A 45 -2.78 4.79 -12.68
N ILE A 46 -3.34 4.24 -11.60
CA ILE A 46 -2.62 3.99 -10.33
C ILE A 46 -1.49 2.97 -10.54
N ARG A 47 -1.71 1.92 -11.34
CA ARG A 47 -0.65 0.95 -11.70
C ARG A 47 0.52 1.60 -12.44
N ARG A 48 0.28 2.71 -13.15
CA ARG A 48 1.30 3.55 -13.79
C ARG A 48 1.84 4.65 -12.88
N ARG A 49 1.62 4.53 -11.56
CA ARG A 49 2.05 5.48 -10.51
C ARG A 49 1.40 6.87 -10.57
N ALA A 50 0.25 7.00 -11.23
CA ALA A 50 -0.53 8.24 -11.18
C ALA A 50 -1.27 8.40 -9.84
N SER A 51 -1.58 9.64 -9.48
CA SER A 51 -2.46 9.95 -8.35
C SER A 51 -3.91 9.60 -8.68
N LEU A 52 -4.68 9.17 -7.68
CA LEU A 52 -6.12 8.98 -7.81
C LEU A 52 -6.83 10.35 -7.85
N LEU A 53 -7.62 10.58 -8.90
CA LEU A 53 -8.51 11.73 -9.01
C LEU A 53 -9.94 11.34 -8.60
N PRO A 54 -10.77 12.31 -8.13
CA PRO A 54 -12.16 12.02 -7.75
C PRO A 54 -13.00 11.41 -8.88
N SER A 55 -12.70 11.74 -10.13
CA SER A 55 -13.44 11.26 -11.31
C SER A 55 -13.42 9.73 -11.49
N GLY A 56 -12.42 9.05 -10.92
CA GLY A 56 -12.32 7.59 -11.00
C GLY A 56 -12.90 6.85 -9.79
N ILE A 57 -13.55 7.55 -8.85
CA ILE A 57 -14.16 6.96 -7.66
C ILE A 57 -15.63 6.65 -7.97
N VAL A 58 -16.02 5.39 -7.86
CA VAL A 58 -17.39 4.90 -8.12
C VAL A 58 -18.14 4.53 -6.84
N GLY A 59 -17.47 4.51 -5.69
CA GLY A 59 -18.09 4.22 -4.42
C GLY A 59 -17.20 4.54 -3.22
N VAL A 60 -17.84 4.72 -2.06
CA VAL A 60 -17.17 5.00 -0.78
C VAL A 60 -17.76 4.07 0.28
N ARG A 61 -16.91 3.47 1.11
CA ARG A 61 -17.33 2.65 2.25
C ARG A 61 -16.62 3.11 3.53
N GLY A 62 -17.37 3.11 4.63
CA GLY A 62 -16.88 3.58 5.93
C GLY A 62 -16.92 5.10 6.06
N HIS A 63 -16.31 5.62 7.13
CA HIS A 63 -16.23 7.05 7.42
C HIS A 63 -14.78 7.43 7.72
N PHE A 64 -14.27 8.40 6.99
CA PHE A 64 -12.90 8.88 7.13
C PHE A 64 -12.85 10.37 6.84
N ARG A 65 -11.80 11.01 7.33
CA ARG A 65 -11.54 12.44 7.17
C ARG A 65 -10.23 12.64 6.42
N ARG A 66 -9.99 13.88 5.99
CA ARG A 66 -8.70 14.26 5.41
C ARG A 66 -7.57 13.88 6.36
N GLY A 67 -6.59 13.15 5.84
CA GLY A 67 -5.43 12.66 6.59
C GLY A 67 -5.53 11.20 7.03
N ASP A 68 -6.73 10.61 6.99
CA ASP A 68 -6.89 9.18 7.27
C ASP A 68 -6.33 8.31 6.14
N LEU A 69 -5.79 7.15 6.51
CA LEU A 69 -5.42 6.11 5.56
C LEU A 69 -6.67 5.30 5.17
N VAL A 70 -6.88 5.16 3.86
CA VAL A 70 -7.98 4.39 3.28
C VAL A 70 -7.44 3.38 2.27
N SER A 71 -8.17 2.27 2.10
CA SER A 71 -7.88 1.34 1.01
C SER A 71 -8.47 1.83 -0.31
N VAL A 72 -7.82 1.44 -1.40
CA VAL A 72 -8.37 1.59 -2.76
C VAL A 72 -8.66 0.18 -3.25
N VAL A 73 -9.91 -0.06 -3.64
CA VAL A 73 -10.41 -1.36 -4.12
C VAL A 73 -11.06 -1.18 -5.49
N ALA A 74 -10.98 -2.20 -6.33
CA ALA A 74 -11.68 -2.27 -7.62
C ALA A 74 -12.89 -3.20 -7.47
#